data_AF-A0A075INV4-F1
#
_entry.id   AF-A0A075INV4-F1
#
_cell.length_a   1.000
_cell.length_b   1.000
_cell.length_c   1.000
_cell.angle_alpha   90.00
_cell.angle_beta   90.00
_cell.angle_gamma   90.00
#
_symmetry.space_group_name_H-M   'P 1'
#
loop_
_entity.id
_entity.type
_entity.pdbx_description
1 polymer ?
#
loop_
_entity_poly.entity_id
_entity_poly.type
_entity_poly.pdbx_seq_one_letter_code
_entity_poly.pdbx_strand_id
1 'polypeptide(L)'
;FGRVKTFFQMKDKLGSILLTGSLLEDFKGYLGCQALSEMIQFYLEEVMPQAENHDPEVKEHVNSLGEKLKTLRLRLRRCHRFLPCENKSKAVEQVKSAFSKLQERGVYKAMSEFD
;
A
#
# COMPACT_ATOMS: atom_id res chain seq x y z
N PHE A 1 2.12 10.44 6.21
CA PHE A 1 2.40 10.59 4.78
C PHE A 1 3.06 11.92 4.42
N GLY A 2 2.52 13.08 4.86
CA GLY A 2 3.03 14.40 4.44
C GLY A 2 4.56 14.63 4.50
N ARG A 3 5.28 14.01 5.44
CA ARG A 3 6.75 14.13 5.55
C ARG A 3 7.54 13.43 4.43
N VAL A 4 6.95 12.47 3.73
CA VAL A 4 7.61 11.71 2.65
C VAL A 4 6.97 11.92 1.28
N LYS A 5 5.83 12.61 1.23
CA LYS A 5 5.04 12.83 0.01
C LYS A 5 5.89 13.42 -1.12
N THR A 6 6.54 14.56 -0.86
CA THR A 6 7.34 15.28 -1.86
C THR A 6 8.48 14.42 -2.40
N PHE A 7 9.18 13.67 -1.53
CA PHE A 7 10.28 12.80 -1.94
C PHE A 7 9.82 11.75 -2.95
N PHE A 8 8.77 10.99 -2.63
CA PHE A 8 8.29 9.92 -3.50
C PHE A 8 7.62 10.45 -4.77
N GLN A 9 6.85 11.54 -4.69
CA GLN A 9 6.20 12.16 -5.86
C GLN A 9 7.21 12.78 -6.84
N MET A 10 8.32 13.36 -6.36
CA MET A 10 9.35 13.88 -7.26
C MET A 10 10.14 12.76 -7.95
N LYS A 11 10.27 11.59 -7.31
CA LYS A 11 10.98 10.42 -7.85
C LYS A 11 10.11 9.54 -8.75
N ASP A 12 8.79 9.56 -8.57
CA ASP A 12 7.87 8.93 -9.51
C ASP A 12 7.88 9.70 -10.85
N LYS A 13 8.35 9.03 -11.89
CA LYS A 13 8.37 9.55 -13.27
C LYS A 13 7.37 8.84 -14.18
N LEU A 14 6.49 8.01 -13.61
CA LEU A 14 5.52 7.23 -14.35
C LEU A 14 4.20 8.00 -14.49
N GLY A 15 3.70 8.12 -15.71
CA GLY A 15 2.39 8.71 -15.98
C GLY A 15 1.20 7.75 -15.79
N SER A 16 1.47 6.45 -15.68
CA SER A 16 0.45 5.43 -15.38
C SER A 16 0.00 5.50 -13.92
N ILE A 17 -1.20 5.04 -13.58
CA ILE A 17 -1.67 4.91 -12.18
C ILE A 17 -1.47 3.47 -11.72
N LEU A 18 -0.97 3.25 -10.49
CA LEU A 18 -0.83 1.91 -9.91
C LEU A 18 -2.12 1.47 -9.18
N LEU A 19 -2.65 2.33 -8.31
CA LEU A 19 -3.88 2.10 -7.55
C LEU A 19 -5.09 2.52 -8.39
N THR A 20 -5.59 1.59 -9.20
CA THR A 20 -6.69 1.87 -10.14
C THR A 20 -8.08 1.87 -9.49
N GLY A 21 -9.08 2.42 -10.19
CA GLY A 21 -10.47 2.48 -9.70
C GLY A 21 -11.10 1.12 -9.38
N SER A 22 -10.64 0.02 -10.00
CA SER A 22 -11.12 -1.33 -9.65
C SER A 22 -10.81 -1.72 -8.20
N LEU A 23 -9.69 -1.23 -7.65
CA LEU A 23 -9.34 -1.46 -6.24
C LEU A 23 -10.35 -0.81 -5.30
N LEU A 24 -10.79 0.41 -5.63
CA LEU A 24 -11.80 1.13 -4.84
C LEU A 24 -13.15 0.42 -4.90
N GLU A 25 -13.53 -0.14 -6.04
CA GLU A 25 -14.76 -0.90 -6.17
C GLU A 25 -14.69 -2.23 -5.39
N ASP A 26 -13.54 -2.92 -5.39
CA ASP A 26 -13.32 -4.08 -4.53
C ASP A 26 -13.46 -3.72 -3.04
N PHE A 27 -12.93 -2.56 -2.60
CA PHE A 27 -13.08 -2.06 -1.23
C PHE A 27 -14.53 -1.82 -0.81
N LYS A 28 -15.39 -1.43 -1.74
CA LYS A 28 -16.84 -1.23 -1.49
C LYS A 28 -17.65 -2.52 -1.64
N GLY A 29 -17.08 -3.52 -2.30
CA GLY A 29 -17.74 -4.79 -2.59
C GLY A 29 -17.74 -5.76 -1.41
N TYR A 30 -18.26 -6.96 -1.67
CA TYR A 30 -18.34 -8.03 -0.66
C TYR A 30 -16.96 -8.54 -0.20
N LEU A 31 -15.90 -8.30 -1.00
CA LEU A 31 -14.51 -8.61 -0.66
C LEU A 31 -13.76 -7.43 -0.04
N GLY A 32 -14.44 -6.34 0.32
CA GLY A 32 -13.79 -5.10 0.69
C GLY A 32 -12.83 -5.22 1.86
N CYS A 33 -13.15 -6.07 2.84
CA CYS A 33 -12.26 -6.25 3.98
C CYS A 33 -11.03 -7.09 3.64
N GLN A 34 -11.16 -8.09 2.77
CA GLN A 34 -10.07 -8.91 2.28
C GLN A 34 -9.13 -8.05 1.43
N ALA A 35 -9.69 -7.31 0.46
CA ALA A 35 -8.93 -6.39 -0.37
C ALA A 35 -8.16 -5.35 0.48
N LEU A 36 -8.81 -4.74 1.48
CA LEU A 36 -8.16 -3.80 2.39
C LEU A 36 -7.04 -4.48 3.20
N SER A 37 -7.30 -5.66 3.75
CA SER A 37 -6.29 -6.41 4.53
C SER A 37 -5.07 -6.77 3.69
N GLU A 38 -5.29 -7.25 2.47
CA GLU A 38 -4.22 -7.63 1.55
C GLU A 38 -3.42 -6.41 1.10
N MET A 39 -4.06 -5.26 0.88
CA MET A 39 -3.37 -4.01 0.56
C MET A 39 -2.54 -3.49 1.72
N ILE A 40 -3.07 -3.51 2.95
CA ILE A 40 -2.29 -3.11 4.12
C ILE A 40 -1.08 -4.04 4.27
N GLN A 41 -1.27 -5.36 4.11
CA GLN A 41 -0.19 -6.32 4.16
C GLN A 41 0.85 -6.07 3.06
N PHE A 42 0.41 -5.86 1.83
CA PHE A 42 1.27 -5.51 0.69
C PHE A 42 2.16 -4.30 0.98
N TYR A 43 1.58 -3.20 1.50
CA TYR A 43 2.38 -2.03 1.84
C TYR A 43 3.39 -2.30 2.96
N LEU A 44 3.01 -3.05 3.99
CA LEU A 44 3.87 -3.32 5.13
C LEU A 44 5.00 -4.31 4.84
N GLU A 45 4.76 -5.29 3.96
CA GLU A 45 5.69 -6.40 3.71
C GLU A 45 6.46 -6.24 2.41
N GLU A 46 5.88 -5.60 1.39
CA GLU A 46 6.48 -5.53 0.06
C GLU A 46 6.93 -4.10 -0.30
N VAL A 47 6.17 -3.05 0.07
CA VAL A 47 6.48 -1.66 -0.35
C VAL A 47 7.40 -0.94 0.64
N MET A 48 7.00 -0.81 1.89
CA MET A 48 7.68 0.02 2.90
C MET A 48 9.10 -0.46 3.23
N PRO A 49 9.37 -1.78 3.36
CA PRO A 49 10.74 -2.27 3.60
C PRO A 49 11.71 -1.94 2.46
N GLN A 50 11.22 -1.80 1.23
CA GLN A 50 12.05 -1.33 0.12
C GLN A 50 12.20 0.20 0.19
N ALA A 51 11.09 0.91 0.42
CA ALA A 51 11.06 2.37 0.47
C ALA A 51 11.97 2.98 1.55
N GLU A 52 12.10 2.34 2.71
CA GLU A 52 12.97 2.82 3.80
C GLU A 52 14.46 2.76 3.47
N ASN A 53 14.86 1.98 2.47
CA ASN A 53 16.25 1.80 2.04
C ASN A 53 16.68 2.79 0.95
N HIS A 54 15.76 3.60 0.42
CA HIS A 54 16.05 4.51 -0.70
C HIS A 54 16.81 5.76 -0.26
N ASP A 55 16.58 6.27 0.95
CA ASP A 55 17.27 7.44 1.49
C ASP A 55 17.26 7.43 3.04
N PRO A 56 18.41 7.67 3.70
CA PRO A 56 18.47 7.76 5.16
C PRO A 56 17.50 8.80 5.77
N GLU A 57 17.23 9.90 5.07
CA GLU A 57 16.35 10.97 5.55
C GLU A 57 14.87 10.56 5.56
N VAL A 58 14.46 9.65 4.66
CA VAL A 58 13.07 9.17 4.62
C VAL A 58 12.83 7.96 5.50
N LYS A 59 13.89 7.22 5.87
CA LYS A 59 13.81 5.97 6.62
C LYS A 59 12.94 6.06 7.88
N GLU A 60 13.24 7.01 8.76
CA GLU A 60 12.48 7.18 10.02
C GLU A 60 11.00 7.49 9.75
N HIS A 61 10.72 8.29 8.71
CA HIS A 61 9.38 8.70 8.37
C HIS A 61 8.57 7.58 7.69
N VAL A 62 9.21 6.74 6.87
CA VAL A 62 8.62 5.52 6.30
C VAL A 62 8.31 4.53 7.43
N ASN A 63 9.23 4.32 8.37
CA ASN A 63 9.03 3.45 9.52
C ASN A 63 7.87 3.92 10.40
N SER A 64 7.81 5.22 10.69
CA SER A 64 6.69 5.82 11.43
C SER A 64 5.35 5.64 10.71
N LEU A 65 5.34 5.71 9.38
CA LEU A 65 4.13 5.48 8.58
C LEU A 65 3.70 4.00 8.66
N GLY A 66 4.64 3.07 8.57
CA GLY A 66 4.41 1.64 8.73
C GLY A 66 3.84 1.29 10.10
N GLU A 67 4.38 1.84 11.19
CA GLU A 67 3.85 1.59 12.54
C GLU A 67 2.42 2.13 12.73
N LYS A 68 2.10 3.29 12.14
CA LYS A 68 0.73 3.81 12.13
C LYS A 68 -0.21 2.90 11.35
N LEU A 69 0.23 2.37 10.21
CA LEU A 69 -0.56 1.47 9.39
C LEU A 69 -0.77 0.10 10.07
N LYS A 70 0.25 -0.46 10.73
CA LYS A 70 0.13 -1.64 11.60
C LYS A 70 -0.88 -1.41 12.72
N THR A 71 -0.80 -0.26 13.39
CA THR A 71 -1.74 0.11 14.45
C THR A 71 -3.18 0.20 13.92
N LEU A 72 -3.38 0.78 12.74
CA LEU A 72 -4.67 0.84 12.07
C LEU A 72 -5.21 -0.56 11.77
N ARG A 73 -4.39 -1.45 11.17
CA ARG A 73 -4.75 -2.85 10.91
C ARG A 73 -5.19 -3.58 12.18
N LEU A 74 -4.47 -3.40 13.28
CA LEU A 74 -4.83 -4.00 14.57
C LEU A 74 -6.16 -3.48 15.11
N ARG A 75 -6.43 -2.18 14.99
CA ARG A 75 -7.71 -1.58 15.39
C ARG A 75 -8.86 -2.14 14.55
N LEU A 76 -8.71 -2.18 13.22
CA LEU A 76 -9.72 -2.73 12.31
C LEU A 76 -10.03 -4.21 12.61
N ARG A 77 -9.01 -5.01 12.92
CA ARG A 77 -9.19 -6.42 13.30
C ARG A 77 -9.93 -6.62 14.62
N ARG A 78 -9.76 -5.70 15.58
CA ARG A 78 -10.41 -5.79 16.91
C ARG A 78 -11.84 -5.28 16.90
N CYS A 79 -12.17 -4.29 16.06
CA CYS A 79 -13.45 -3.60 16.13
C CYS A 79 -14.65 -4.49 15.75
N HIS A 80 -14.52 -5.47 14.85
CA HIS A 80 -15.62 -6.37 14.45
C HIS A 80 -15.03 -7.58 13.71
N ARG A 81 -15.77 -8.70 13.58
CA ARG A 81 -15.44 -9.84 12.68
C ARG A 81 -15.51 -9.46 11.18
N PHE A 82 -15.08 -8.25 10.80
CA PHE A 82 -15.10 -7.75 9.42
C PHE A 82 -14.07 -8.42 8.52
N LEU A 83 -13.09 -9.15 9.09
CA LEU A 83 -12.10 -9.93 8.35
C LEU A 83 -12.42 -11.46 8.35
N PRO A 84 -13.56 -11.94 7.80
CA PRO A 84 -13.68 -13.35 7.47
C PRO A 84 -12.84 -13.63 6.22
N CYS A 85 -11.66 -14.20 6.42
CA CYS A 85 -10.63 -14.35 5.38
C CYS A 85 -10.67 -15.75 4.76
N GLU A 86 -11.29 -15.93 3.58
CA GLU A 86 -11.07 -17.16 2.78
C GLU A 86 -10.82 -16.92 1.28
N ASN A 87 -11.05 -15.72 0.73
CA ASN A 87 -10.86 -15.42 -0.71
C ASN A 87 -9.95 -14.22 -0.98
N LYS A 88 -9.16 -14.29 -2.06
CA LYS A 88 -8.24 -13.23 -2.50
C LYS A 88 -8.93 -12.18 -3.38
N SER A 89 -8.49 -10.91 -3.31
CA SER A 89 -8.98 -9.87 -4.22
C SER A 89 -8.22 -9.87 -5.55
N LYS A 90 -8.97 -9.95 -6.66
CA LYS A 90 -8.39 -9.86 -8.00
C LYS A 90 -7.80 -8.47 -8.28
N ALA A 91 -8.40 -7.41 -7.74
CA ALA A 91 -7.86 -6.06 -7.90
C ALA A 91 -6.51 -5.91 -7.18
N VAL A 92 -6.38 -6.50 -5.98
CA VAL A 92 -5.10 -6.52 -5.27
C VAL A 92 -4.05 -7.32 -6.04
N GLU A 93 -4.40 -8.47 -6.60
CA GLU A 93 -3.48 -9.24 -7.45
C GLU A 93 -2.99 -8.45 -8.67
N GLN A 94 -3.87 -7.66 -9.29
CA GLN A 94 -3.51 -6.77 -10.40
C GLN A 94 -2.53 -5.67 -9.97
N VAL A 95 -2.77 -5.05 -8.81
CA VAL A 95 -1.86 -4.06 -8.23
C VAL A 95 -0.49 -4.67 -7.96
N LYS A 96 -0.44 -5.85 -7.33
CA LYS A 96 0.83 -6.56 -7.07
C LYS A 96 1.56 -6.91 -8.36
N SER A 97 0.84 -7.41 -9.36
CA SER A 97 1.43 -7.73 -10.67
C SER A 97 1.99 -6.48 -11.36
N ALA A 98 1.27 -5.37 -11.33
CA ALA A 98 1.72 -4.09 -11.87
C ALA A 98 2.95 -3.58 -11.12
N PHE A 99 2.94 -3.61 -9.79
CA PHE A 99 4.07 -3.24 -8.94
C PHE A 99 5.32 -4.06 -9.28
N SER A 100 5.21 -5.39 -9.35
CA SER A 100 6.35 -6.26 -9.69
C SER A 100 6.95 -5.95 -11.06
N LYS A 101 6.11 -5.61 -12.04
CA LYS A 101 6.58 -5.21 -13.39
C LYS A 101 7.33 -3.88 -13.39
N LEU A 102 7.04 -2.99 -12.44
CA LEU A 102 7.70 -1.68 -12.32
C LEU A 102 9.04 -1.75 -11.57
N GLN A 103 9.40 -2.90 -10.98
CA GLN A 103 10.65 -3.10 -10.25
C GLN A 103 10.88 -1.98 -9.20
N GLU A 104 12.08 -1.42 -9.10
CA GLU A 104 12.41 -0.33 -8.16
C GLU A 104 11.49 0.89 -8.33
N ARG A 105 11.06 1.20 -9.55
CA ARG A 105 10.13 2.31 -9.82
C ARG A 105 8.76 2.07 -9.19
N GLY A 106 8.39 0.80 -9.01
CA GLY A 106 7.17 0.40 -8.31
C GLY A 106 7.12 0.92 -6.88
N VAL A 107 8.27 1.00 -6.19
CA VAL A 107 8.36 1.49 -4.82
C VAL A 107 8.04 2.98 -4.75
N TYR A 108 8.70 3.79 -5.59
CA TYR A 108 8.41 5.22 -5.68
C TYR A 108 6.95 5.46 -6.08
N LYS A 109 6.45 4.67 -7.03
CA LYS A 109 5.06 4.74 -7.48
C LYS A 109 4.06 4.47 -6.35
N ALA A 110 4.19 3.32 -5.70
CA ALA A 110 3.29 2.92 -4.63
C ALA A 110 3.31 3.89 -3.44
N MET A 111 4.49 4.42 -3.10
CA MET A 111 4.61 5.43 -2.04
C MET A 111 4.10 6.80 -2.47
N SER A 112 4.18 7.16 -3.75
CA SER A 112 3.68 8.45 -4.27
C SER A 112 2.14 8.51 -4.30
N GLU A 113 1.48 7.36 -4.37
CA GLU A 113 0.01 7.18 -4.40
C GLU A 113 -0.56 6.74 -3.02
N PHE A 114 0.18 6.97 -1.92
CA PHE A 114 -0.26 6.53 -0.59
C PHE A 114 -1.33 7.44 0.05
N ASP A 115 -1.51 8.68 -0.41
CA ASP A 115 -2.52 9.61 0.12
C ASP A 115 -3.97 9.18 -0.14
#